data_AF-A0A1Y3TNG3-F1
#
_entry.id   AF-A0A1Y3TNG3-F1
#
_cell.length_a   1.000
_cell.length_b   1.000
_cell.length_c   1.000
_cell.angle_alpha   90.00
_cell.angle_beta   90.00
_cell.angle_gamma   90.00
#
_symmetry.space_group_name_H-M   'P 1'
#
loop_
_entity.id
_entity.type
_entity.pdbx_description
1 polymer ?
#
loop_
_entity_poly.entity_id
_entity_poly.type
_entity_poly.pdbx_seq_one_letter_code
_entity_poly.pdbx_strand_id
1 'polypeptide(L)'
;MKKKVVFCLLPFMLAGCAHIDPDLNNKDLTGYQIDYDISNESGQNVYHVNGQEYPLLLRLTGRSANAAYDSYYIVLTSNTELSFKEVDAKFWGSHLTPTEDFVIVEYGLVYE
;
A
#
# COMPACT_ATOMS: atom_id res chain seq x y z
N MET A 1 50.29 32.89 -1.27
CA MET A 1 48.91 33.12 -0.77
C MET A 1 47.96 32.12 -1.42
N LYS A 2 46.83 31.82 -0.76
CA LYS A 2 45.74 30.86 -1.08
C LYS A 2 45.91 29.51 -0.36
N LYS A 3 45.45 29.42 0.90
CA LYS A 3 44.08 29.24 1.45
C LYS A 3 43.77 27.74 1.62
N LYS A 4 43.84 27.30 2.89
CA LYS A 4 43.32 26.02 3.40
C LYS A 4 41.79 26.03 3.31
N VAL A 5 41.20 24.94 2.87
CA VAL A 5 39.78 24.65 3.11
C VAL A 5 39.69 23.18 3.51
N VAL A 6 39.46 22.95 4.81
CA VAL A 6 39.05 21.67 5.37
C VAL A 6 37.56 21.53 5.09
N PHE A 7 37.15 20.50 4.36
CA PHE A 7 35.75 20.22 4.11
C PHE A 7 35.31 19.08 5.04
N CYS A 8 34.56 19.46 6.08
CA CYS A 8 33.97 18.58 7.06
C CYS A 8 32.70 17.96 6.45
N LEU A 9 32.67 16.65 6.26
CA LEU A 9 31.47 15.91 5.83
C LEU A 9 30.64 15.55 7.07
N LEU A 10 29.54 16.26 7.28
CA LEU A 10 28.47 15.88 8.20
C LEU A 10 27.26 15.39 7.39
N PRO A 11 26.66 14.23 7.72
CA PRO A 11 25.47 13.72 7.05
C PRO A 11 24.24 14.50 7.53
N PHE A 12 23.64 15.30 6.66
CA PHE A 12 22.28 15.79 6.91
C PHE A 12 21.29 14.69 6.56
N MET A 13 20.74 14.11 7.63
CA MET A 13 19.48 13.38 7.62
C MET A 13 18.42 14.23 6.90
N LEU A 14 17.92 13.75 5.76
CA LEU A 14 16.63 14.18 5.24
C LEU A 14 15.66 13.05 5.56
N ALA A 15 14.92 13.26 6.64
CA ALA A 15 13.68 12.57 6.91
C ALA A 15 12.77 12.74 5.69
N GLY A 16 12.52 11.65 4.97
CA GLY A 16 11.42 11.59 4.03
C GLY A 16 10.14 11.58 4.83
N CYS A 17 9.54 12.75 5.06
CA CYS A 17 8.13 12.82 5.39
C CYS A 17 7.39 12.28 4.18
N ALA A 18 6.82 11.08 4.31
CA ALA A 18 5.87 10.54 3.34
C ALA A 18 4.73 11.55 3.21
N HIS A 19 4.72 12.29 2.10
CA HIS A 19 3.59 13.10 1.73
C HIS A 19 2.50 12.11 1.32
N ILE A 20 1.49 11.95 2.17
CA ILE A 20 0.27 11.24 1.80
C ILE A 20 -0.54 12.27 1.02
N ASP A 21 -0.37 12.28 -0.31
CA ASP A 21 -1.22 13.08 -1.18
C ASP A 21 -2.64 12.50 -1.13
N PRO A 22 -3.65 13.27 -0.68
CA PRO A 22 -5.03 12.81 -0.60
C PRO A 22 -5.76 12.89 -1.96
N ASP A 23 -5.05 13.10 -3.06
CA ASP A 23 -5.63 13.32 -4.38
C ASP A 23 -5.46 12.08 -5.28
N LEU A 24 -5.98 10.93 -4.83
CA LEU A 24 -6.30 9.82 -5.73
C LEU A 24 -7.59 10.18 -6.50
N ASN A 25 -7.44 11.10 -7.46
CA ASN A 25 -8.49 11.40 -8.41
C ASN A 25 -8.74 10.17 -9.29
N ASN A 26 -9.96 9.63 -9.17
CA ASN A 26 -10.58 8.56 -9.95
C ASN A 26 -10.49 8.76 -11.47
N LYS A 27 -9.34 8.50 -12.08
CA LYS A 27 -9.23 8.38 -13.54
C LYS A 27 -8.93 6.93 -13.91
N ASP A 28 -9.98 6.26 -14.38
CA ASP A 28 -9.97 5.02 -15.16
C ASP A 28 -8.98 3.95 -14.70
N LEU A 29 -9.17 3.49 -13.47
CA LEU A 29 -8.50 2.30 -12.95
C LEU A 29 -9.31 1.08 -13.45
N THR A 30 -8.80 0.37 -14.45
CA THR A 30 -9.32 -0.96 -14.80
C THR A 30 -9.00 -1.92 -13.66
N GLY A 31 -9.95 -2.04 -12.72
CA GLY A 31 -9.75 -2.72 -11.46
C GLY A 31 -11.04 -3.30 -10.88
N TYR A 32 -10.89 -4.15 -9.88
CA TYR A 32 -12.00 -4.72 -9.11
C TYR A 32 -12.07 -4.03 -7.76
N GLN A 33 -13.28 -3.77 -7.26
CA GLN A 33 -13.51 -3.12 -5.98
C GLN A 33 -14.59 -3.88 -5.18
N ILE A 34 -14.38 -4.00 -3.87
CA ILE A 34 -15.36 -4.49 -2.90
C ILE A 34 -15.63 -3.39 -1.88
N ASP A 35 -16.89 -3.19 -1.52
CA ASP A 35 -17.32 -2.28 -0.46
C ASP A 35 -16.95 -2.82 0.93
N TYR A 36 -16.53 -1.93 1.83
CA TYR A 36 -16.24 -2.22 3.24
C TYR A 36 -16.82 -1.13 4.14
N ASP A 37 -17.21 -1.49 5.36
CA ASP A 37 -17.70 -0.52 6.35
C ASP A 37 -16.53 0.03 7.17
N ILE A 38 -16.73 1.22 7.76
CA ILE A 38 -15.75 1.88 8.63
C ILE A 38 -16.42 2.24 9.96
N SER A 39 -15.88 1.74 11.07
CA SER A 39 -16.20 2.23 12.40
C SER A 39 -15.05 3.11 12.94
N ASN A 40 -15.38 4.05 13.82
CA ASN A 40 -14.39 4.92 14.45
C ASN A 40 -14.63 4.92 15.96
N GLU A 41 -14.04 3.95 16.66
CA GLU A 41 -14.34 3.72 18.07
C GLU A 41 -13.46 4.51 19.05
N SER A 42 -12.43 5.22 18.58
CA SER A 42 -11.52 6.00 19.45
C SER A 42 -10.63 6.99 18.68
N GLY A 43 -11.12 7.51 17.54
CA GLY A 43 -10.31 8.32 16.62
C GLY A 43 -9.45 7.49 15.65
N GLN A 44 -9.59 6.17 15.67
CA GLN A 44 -8.96 5.23 14.74
C GLN A 44 -10.03 4.56 13.90
N ASN A 45 -9.81 4.50 12.58
CA ASN A 45 -10.68 3.78 11.66
C ASN A 45 -10.44 2.28 11.81
N VAL A 46 -11.52 1.52 12.01
CA VAL A 46 -11.55 0.06 11.93
C VAL A 46 -12.41 -0.30 10.73
N TYR A 47 -11.91 -1.20 9.89
CA TYR A 47 -12.55 -1.58 8.63
C TYR A 47 -13.23 -2.93 8.75
N HIS A 48 -14.40 -3.10 8.17
CA HIS A 48 -15.19 -4.32 8.28
C HIS A 48 -15.51 -4.92 6.91
N VAL A 49 -15.27 -6.23 6.79
CA VAL A 49 -15.72 -7.03 5.65
C VAL A 49 -16.32 -8.33 6.18
N ASN A 50 -17.57 -8.62 5.82
CA ASN A 50 -18.28 -9.85 6.23
C ASN A 50 -18.27 -10.11 7.75
N GLY A 51 -18.31 -9.05 8.57
CA GLY A 51 -18.27 -9.15 10.03
C GLY A 51 -16.88 -9.39 10.63
N GLN A 52 -15.82 -9.44 9.82
CA GLN A 52 -14.44 -9.45 10.27
C GLN A 52 -13.86 -8.04 10.29
N GLU A 53 -13.14 -7.71 11.35
CA GLU A 53 -12.51 -6.42 11.55
C GLU A 53 -11.04 -6.42 11.13
N TYR A 54 -10.61 -5.31 10.54
CA TYR A 54 -9.24 -5.05 10.14
C TYR A 54 -8.82 -3.65 10.59
N PRO A 55 -7.70 -3.50 11.32
CA PRO A 55 -7.27 -2.20 11.83
C PRO A 55 -6.54 -1.33 10.79
N LEU A 56 -6.15 -1.89 9.64
CA LEU A 56 -5.32 -1.19 8.65
C LEU A 56 -5.91 -1.29 7.25
N LEU A 57 -5.79 -0.18 6.50
CA LEU A 57 -5.97 -0.11 5.05
C LEU A 57 -4.61 0.26 4.44
N LEU A 58 -4.02 -0.63 3.66
CA LEU A 58 -2.71 -0.44 3.04
C LEU A 58 -2.84 -0.37 1.53
N ARG A 59 -2.20 0.64 0.91
CA ARG A 59 -1.97 0.67 -0.53
C ARG A 59 -0.57 0.15 -0.83
N LEU A 60 -0.50 -0.98 -1.54
CA LEU A 60 0.73 -1.63 -1.93
C LEU A 60 0.90 -1.48 -3.43
N THR A 61 2.08 -1.06 -3.88
CA THR A 61 2.39 -0.89 -5.31
C THR A 61 3.65 -1.65 -5.64
N GLY A 62 3.68 -2.29 -6.80
CA GLY A 62 4.83 -3.06 -7.27
C GLY A 62 4.58 -3.67 -8.64
N ARG A 63 5.52 -4.47 -9.10
CA ARG A 63 5.44 -5.18 -10.37
C ARG A 63 5.45 -6.68 -10.13
N SER A 64 4.39 -7.37 -10.54
CA SER A 64 4.35 -8.84 -10.53
C SER A 64 5.42 -9.42 -11.45
N ALA A 65 5.83 -10.67 -11.20
CA ALA A 65 6.81 -11.34 -12.04
C ALA A 65 6.29 -11.44 -13.49
N ASN A 66 7.07 -10.93 -14.45
CA ASN A 66 6.74 -10.89 -15.89
C ASN A 66 5.58 -9.94 -16.29
N ALA A 67 5.11 -9.06 -15.39
CA ALA A 67 4.15 -8.03 -15.75
C ALA A 67 4.83 -6.89 -16.55
N ALA A 68 4.14 -6.38 -17.56
CA ALA A 68 4.61 -5.24 -18.36
C ALA A 68 4.42 -3.90 -17.63
N TYR A 69 3.44 -3.81 -16.74
CA TYR A 69 3.06 -2.60 -16.01
C TYR A 69 3.12 -2.86 -14.50
N ASP A 70 3.27 -1.78 -13.74
CA ASP A 70 3.07 -1.82 -12.30
C ASP A 70 1.59 -2.02 -11.98
N SER A 71 1.32 -2.62 -10.84
CA SER A 71 -0.02 -2.78 -10.30
C SER A 71 -0.06 -2.30 -8.86
N TYR A 72 -1.27 -2.12 -8.36
CA TYR A 72 -1.51 -1.82 -6.96
C TYR A 72 -2.56 -2.75 -6.38
N TYR A 73 -2.47 -2.96 -5.07
CA TYR A 73 -3.47 -3.60 -4.24
C TYR A 73 -3.82 -2.64 -3.10
N ILE A 74 -5.11 -2.45 -2.84
CA ILE A 74 -5.61 -1.90 -1.58
C ILE A 74 -6.10 -3.07 -0.74
N VAL A 75 -5.51 -3.23 0.43
CA VAL A 75 -5.76 -4.38 1.31
C VAL A 75 -6.16 -3.95 2.71
N LEU A 76 -7.11 -4.69 3.27
CA LEU A 76 -7.45 -4.67 4.69
C LEU A 76 -6.69 -5.77 5.40
N THR A 77 -5.97 -5.44 6.48
CA THR A 77 -5.14 -6.41 7.20
C THR A 77 -4.91 -5.99 8.66
N SER A 78 -4.46 -6.95 9.47
CA SER A 78 -3.89 -6.71 10.79
C SER A 78 -2.35 -6.71 10.79
N ASN A 79 -1.72 -6.97 9.64
CA ASN A 79 -0.26 -7.04 9.49
C ASN A 79 0.30 -5.73 8.94
N THR A 80 1.09 -5.02 9.75
CA THR A 80 1.75 -3.75 9.37
C THR A 80 2.90 -3.92 8.38
N GLU A 81 3.44 -5.14 8.25
CA GLU A 81 4.61 -5.44 7.42
C GLU A 81 4.23 -6.14 6.10
N LEU A 82 2.93 -6.21 5.78
CA LEU A 82 2.44 -6.88 4.59
C LEU A 82 3.00 -6.23 3.31
N SER A 83 3.67 -7.02 2.48
CA SER A 83 4.32 -6.55 1.26
C SER A 83 3.51 -6.84 -0.01
N PHE A 84 3.75 -6.04 -1.05
CA PHE A 84 3.17 -6.27 -2.38
C PHE A 84 3.42 -7.70 -2.87
N LYS A 85 4.65 -8.21 -2.70
CA LYS A 85 5.05 -9.54 -3.19
C LYS A 85 4.26 -10.66 -2.52
N GLU A 86 3.96 -10.53 -1.23
CA GLU A 86 3.16 -11.53 -0.50
C GLU A 86 1.70 -11.52 -0.96
N VAL A 87 1.13 -10.32 -1.16
CA VAL A 87 -0.23 -10.18 -1.69
C VAL A 87 -0.32 -10.74 -3.11
N ASP A 88 0.61 -10.37 -3.98
CA ASP A 88 0.68 -10.83 -5.37
C ASP A 88 0.81 -12.36 -5.46
N ALA A 89 1.68 -12.97 -4.66
CA ALA A 89 1.86 -14.42 -4.63
C ALA A 89 0.59 -15.17 -4.22
N LYS A 90 -0.17 -14.65 -3.25
CA LYS A 90 -1.42 -15.29 -2.78
C LYS A 90 -2.60 -15.03 -3.71
N PHE A 91 -2.66 -13.85 -4.33
CA PHE A 91 -3.69 -13.49 -5.31
C PHE A 91 -3.65 -14.42 -6.53
N TRP A 92 -2.46 -14.69 -7.07
CA TRP A 92 -2.30 -15.63 -8.20
C TRP A 92 -2.27 -17.10 -7.78
N GLY A 93 -1.92 -17.38 -6.51
CA GLY A 93 -1.75 -18.73 -5.99
C GLY A 93 -3.04 -19.42 -5.53
N SER A 94 -4.14 -18.70 -5.32
CA SER A 94 -5.38 -19.30 -4.80
C SER A 94 -6.66 -18.67 -5.34
N HIS A 95 -7.61 -19.55 -5.64
CA HIS A 95 -8.94 -19.24 -6.17
C HIS A 95 -9.78 -18.54 -5.09
N LEU A 96 -9.70 -17.22 -4.95
CA LEU A 96 -10.60 -16.38 -4.12
C LEU A 96 -10.83 -16.88 -2.68
N THR A 97 -9.92 -17.68 -2.12
CA THR A 97 -10.03 -18.09 -0.72
C THR A 97 -9.72 -16.87 0.12
N PRO A 98 -10.56 -16.49 1.09
CA PRO A 98 -10.18 -15.52 2.10
C PRO A 98 -8.85 -15.97 2.71
N THR A 99 -7.78 -15.26 2.39
CA THR A 99 -6.54 -15.45 3.11
C THR A 99 -6.79 -14.91 4.50
N GLU A 100 -6.64 -15.74 5.54
CA GLU A 100 -6.85 -15.34 6.93
C GLU A 100 -6.05 -14.07 7.31
N ASP A 101 -5.04 -13.72 6.50
CA ASP A 101 -4.09 -12.64 6.72
C ASP A 101 -4.52 -11.25 6.18
N PHE A 102 -5.32 -11.18 5.11
CA PHE A 102 -5.76 -9.93 4.49
C PHE A 102 -6.93 -10.12 3.51
N VAL A 103 -7.60 -9.01 3.19
CA VAL A 103 -8.63 -8.92 2.14
C VAL A 103 -8.21 -7.87 1.11
N ILE A 104 -8.16 -8.24 -0.16
CA ILE A 104 -7.99 -7.28 -1.26
C ILE A 104 -9.34 -6.64 -1.54
N VAL A 105 -9.45 -5.34 -1.25
CA VAL A 105 -10.67 -4.55 -1.48
C VAL A 105 -10.59 -3.76 -2.78
N GLU A 106 -9.39 -3.53 -3.30
CA GLU A 106 -9.19 -2.94 -4.62
C GLU A 106 -7.90 -3.48 -5.25
N TYR A 107 -7.88 -3.66 -6.56
CA TYR A 107 -6.63 -3.85 -7.30
C TYR A 107 -6.75 -3.30 -8.71
N GLY A 108 -5.62 -2.88 -9.28
CA GLY A 108 -5.58 -2.36 -10.65
C GLY A 108 -4.16 -2.16 -11.17
N LEU A 109 -4.06 -1.67 -12.40
CA LEU A 109 -2.80 -1.30 -13.03
C LEU A 109 -2.47 0.17 -12.75
N VAL A 110 -1.18 0.47 -12.62
CA VAL A 110 -0.65 1.82 -12.58
C VAL A 110 -0.19 2.17 -13.99
N TYR A 111 -0.95 3.05 -14.65
CA TYR A 111 -0.56 3.61 -15.95
C TYR A 111 0.26 4.88 -15.72
N GLU A 112 1.40 4.98 -16.42
CA GLU A 112 2.23 6.20 -16.49
C GLU A 112 1.60 7.26 -17.41
#